data_AF-A0A3B9WZE2-F1
#
_entry.id   AF-A0A3B9WZE2-F1
#
_cell.length_a   1.000
_cell.length_b   1.000
_cell.length_c   1.000
_cell.angle_alpha   90.00
_cell.angle_beta   90.00
_cell.angle_gamma   90.00
#
_symmetry.space_group_name_H-M   'P 1'
#
loop_
_entity.id
_entity.type
_entity.pdbx_description
1 polymer ?
#
loop_
_entity_poly.entity_id
_entity_poly.type
_entity_poly.pdbx_seq_one_letter_code
_entity_poly.pdbx_strand_id
1 'polypeptide(L)'
;MGSRFTGSDASAIFVEADTNAADVASIAANQRPTGAFTINGTDADGGAVVFASARTVSVTTTSTNDVGKKATITGTDINGAAQSEELTMLGSAATVVGSLYFKTISGAVVSAQPAQNVSLGMSDAVAVNIYGGRARLQGTFIVCSTSAGILNFVTTGSTGASQLKLGTVASATVSRDVTIPDEGILFTDGIFLLYDVADFTNMTVFHA
;
A
#
# COMPACT_ATOMS: atom_id res chain seq x y z
N MET A 1 -36.75 24.19 -19.07
CA MET A 1 -36.68 24.77 -17.71
C MET A 1 -35.55 24.04 -17.01
N GLY A 2 -34.38 24.69 -16.90
CA GLY A 2 -33.16 24.05 -16.42
C GLY A 2 -33.33 23.59 -14.99
N SER A 3 -33.31 22.28 -14.79
CA SER A 3 -33.04 21.68 -13.48
C SER A 3 -31.65 22.13 -13.06
N ARG A 4 -31.60 23.23 -12.31
CA ARG A 4 -30.49 23.57 -11.41
C ARG A 4 -29.96 22.27 -10.78
N PHE A 5 -28.69 21.95 -10.99
CA PHE A 5 -27.96 20.97 -10.18
C PHE A 5 -27.84 21.53 -8.75
N THR A 6 -28.94 21.54 -7.99
CA THR A 6 -28.98 21.94 -6.59
C THR A 6 -28.93 20.69 -5.73
N GLY A 7 -27.84 20.49 -4.99
CA GLY A 7 -27.64 19.34 -4.09
C GLY A 7 -26.61 18.31 -4.56
N SER A 8 -25.50 18.72 -5.18
CA SER A 8 -24.38 17.79 -5.36
C SER A 8 -23.61 17.70 -4.04
N ASP A 9 -23.73 16.57 -3.35
CA ASP A 9 -22.96 16.24 -2.15
C ASP A 9 -21.58 15.63 -2.50
N ALA A 10 -21.13 15.83 -3.75
CA ALA A 10 -19.87 15.32 -4.24
C ALA A 10 -18.69 16.03 -3.56
N SER A 11 -17.85 15.23 -2.92
CA SER A 11 -16.56 15.62 -2.37
C SER A 11 -15.43 15.13 -3.29
N ALA A 12 -14.32 15.85 -3.29
CA ALA A 12 -13.14 15.50 -4.07
C ALA A 12 -11.93 15.31 -3.15
N ILE A 13 -11.13 14.28 -3.44
CA ILE A 13 -9.82 14.09 -2.83
C ILE A 13 -8.74 14.05 -3.92
N PHE A 14 -7.66 14.79 -3.68
CA PHE A 14 -6.47 14.74 -4.52
C PHE A 14 -5.50 13.71 -3.95
N VAL A 15 -4.99 12.84 -4.83
CA VAL A 15 -4.04 11.78 -4.48
C VAL A 15 -2.83 11.91 -5.39
N GLU A 16 -1.65 11.98 -4.79
CA GLU A 16 -0.38 11.86 -5.50
C GLU A 16 0.12 10.42 -5.37
N ALA A 17 0.68 9.89 -6.45
CA ALA A 17 1.27 8.56 -6.40
C ALA A 17 2.50 8.58 -5.48
N ASP A 18 2.69 7.50 -4.74
CA ASP A 18 3.93 7.32 -3.98
C ASP A 18 5.04 7.03 -4.99
N THR A 19 6.19 7.70 -4.80
CA THR A 19 7.37 7.57 -5.66
C THR A 19 8.53 6.88 -4.96
N ASN A 20 8.39 6.50 -3.68
CA ASN A 20 9.43 5.77 -2.97
C ASN A 20 9.47 4.32 -3.47
N ALA A 21 10.53 3.96 -4.18
CA ALA A 21 10.69 2.64 -4.78
C ALA A 21 10.79 1.54 -3.72
N ALA A 22 10.48 0.30 -4.08
CA ALA A 22 10.74 -0.85 -3.23
C ALA A 22 12.20 -0.89 -2.76
N ASP A 23 12.38 -1.14 -1.47
CA ASP A 23 13.68 -1.28 -0.83
C ASP A 23 13.60 -2.45 0.16
N VAL A 24 14.48 -3.43 -0.02
CA VAL A 24 14.58 -4.65 0.80
C VAL A 24 15.13 -4.38 2.21
N ALA A 25 15.60 -3.17 2.48
CA ALA A 25 16.16 -2.73 3.75
C ALA A 25 15.55 -1.42 4.27
N SER A 26 14.35 -1.03 3.81
CA SER A 26 13.70 0.21 4.26
C SER A 26 13.28 0.21 5.72
N ILE A 27 12.94 -0.95 6.27
CA ILE A 27 12.46 -1.07 7.66
C ILE A 27 13.62 -1.43 8.59
N ALA A 28 14.41 -2.42 8.21
CA ALA A 28 15.51 -2.92 9.02
C ALA A 28 16.68 -3.32 8.12
N ALA A 29 17.85 -2.73 8.37
CA ALA A 29 19.08 -3.06 7.66
C ALA A 29 19.51 -4.51 7.94
N ASN A 30 20.40 -5.06 7.09
CA ASN A 30 20.90 -6.43 7.21
C ASN A 30 21.46 -6.73 8.62
N GLN A 31 20.78 -7.62 9.33
CA GLN A 31 21.13 -7.98 10.70
C GLN A 31 20.81 -9.44 11.00
N ARG A 32 21.37 -9.97 12.09
CA ARG A 32 21.15 -11.36 12.53
C ARG A 32 20.58 -11.40 13.95
N PRO A 33 19.31 -10.99 14.12
CA PRO A 33 18.71 -10.79 15.42
C PRO A 33 18.47 -12.14 16.11
N THR A 34 18.59 -12.19 17.43
CA THR A 34 18.20 -13.36 18.26
C THR A 34 16.79 -13.20 18.86
N GLY A 35 16.10 -12.11 18.52
CA GLY A 35 14.77 -11.75 18.99
C GLY A 35 14.22 -10.57 18.18
N ALA A 36 14.12 -9.39 18.78
CA ALA A 36 13.68 -8.20 18.07
C ALA A 36 14.68 -7.76 17.00
N PHE A 37 14.18 -7.29 15.87
CA PHE A 37 14.94 -6.49 14.93
C PHE A 37 15.21 -5.11 15.53
N THR A 38 16.37 -4.55 15.24
CA THR A 38 16.57 -3.11 15.35
C THR A 38 15.94 -2.47 14.11
N ILE A 39 14.97 -1.57 14.30
CA ILE A 39 14.35 -0.82 13.21
C ILE A 39 15.26 0.36 12.87
N ASN A 40 16.08 0.16 11.85
CA ASN A 40 17.17 1.06 11.43
C ASN A 40 17.40 1.04 9.92
N GLY A 41 16.36 0.70 9.16
CA GLY A 41 16.38 0.76 7.70
C GLY A 41 16.44 2.19 7.17
N THR A 42 16.44 2.33 5.84
CA THR A 42 16.56 3.63 5.16
C THR A 42 15.39 4.58 5.45
N ASP A 43 14.19 4.04 5.66
CA ASP A 43 12.97 4.79 5.99
C ASP A 43 12.69 4.83 7.51
N ALA A 44 13.60 4.28 8.33
CA ALA A 44 13.44 4.26 9.78
C ALA A 44 13.90 5.57 10.43
N ASP A 45 13.09 6.07 11.36
CA ASP A 45 13.42 7.17 12.24
C ASP A 45 12.99 6.85 13.69
N GLY A 46 13.87 7.15 14.66
CA GLY A 46 13.58 6.92 16.07
C GLY A 46 13.23 5.47 16.47
N GLY A 47 13.59 4.46 15.67
CA GLY A 47 13.23 3.06 15.92
C GLY A 47 11.85 2.65 15.42
N ALA A 48 11.23 3.44 14.55
CA ALA A 48 9.97 3.16 13.89
C ALA A 48 10.03 3.55 12.40
N VAL A 49 9.02 3.17 11.62
CA VAL A 49 8.82 3.63 10.25
C VAL A 49 7.44 4.24 10.11
N VAL A 50 7.33 5.36 9.40
CA VAL A 50 6.05 5.96 9.01
C VAL A 50 6.09 6.20 7.50
N PHE A 51 5.33 5.40 6.75
CA PHE A 51 5.30 5.52 5.30
C PHE A 51 4.39 6.66 4.85
N ALA A 52 4.71 7.29 3.71
CA ALA A 52 3.87 8.33 3.09
C ALA A 52 2.51 7.79 2.64
N SER A 53 2.49 6.58 2.07
CA SER A 53 1.30 5.77 1.79
C SER A 53 1.48 4.38 2.40
N ALA A 54 0.40 3.63 2.65
CA ALA A 54 0.56 2.31 3.25
C ALA A 54 1.21 1.33 2.25
N ARG A 55 2.11 0.46 2.71
CA ARG A 55 2.92 -0.44 1.86
C ARG A 55 2.84 -1.88 2.36
N THR A 56 2.90 -2.86 1.45
CA THR A 56 3.19 -4.22 1.91
C THR A 56 4.66 -4.35 2.26
N VAL A 57 4.94 -5.18 3.27
CA VAL A 57 6.28 -5.34 3.84
C VAL A 57 6.90 -6.65 3.39
N SER A 58 8.22 -6.75 3.49
CA SER A 58 8.96 -7.94 3.07
C SER A 58 10.06 -8.32 4.05
N VAL A 59 10.43 -9.60 3.99
CA VAL A 59 11.64 -10.14 4.63
C VAL A 59 12.53 -10.74 3.54
N THR A 60 13.80 -10.35 3.52
CA THR A 60 14.77 -10.85 2.56
C THR A 60 15.83 -11.67 3.26
N THR A 61 15.97 -12.93 2.84
CA THR A 61 16.99 -13.86 3.31
C THR A 61 18.11 -14.00 2.29
N THR A 62 19.32 -14.27 2.78
CA THR A 62 20.50 -14.56 1.93
C THR A 62 20.95 -16.03 2.05
N SER A 63 20.30 -16.81 2.91
CA SER A 63 20.68 -18.19 3.24
C SER A 63 19.54 -19.16 2.92
N THR A 64 19.90 -20.42 2.65
CA THR A 64 18.95 -21.52 2.43
C THR A 64 18.51 -22.21 3.73
N ASN A 65 19.12 -21.86 4.87
CA ASN A 65 18.95 -22.54 6.16
C ASN A 65 17.94 -21.81 7.08
N ASP A 66 17.16 -20.90 6.52
CA ASP A 66 16.17 -20.11 7.24
C ASP A 66 14.72 -20.57 7.00
N VAL A 67 14.55 -21.71 6.32
CA VAL A 67 13.24 -22.31 6.05
C VAL A 67 12.41 -22.47 7.33
N GLY A 68 11.19 -21.94 7.30
CA GLY A 68 10.23 -22.07 8.41
C GLY A 68 10.48 -21.11 9.58
N LYS A 69 11.60 -20.37 9.61
CA LYS A 69 11.77 -19.24 10.53
C LYS A 69 10.83 -18.12 10.10
N LYS A 70 10.40 -17.30 11.05
CA LYS A 70 9.36 -16.30 10.83
C LYS A 70 9.85 -14.93 11.27
N ALA A 71 9.46 -13.91 10.52
CA ALA A 71 9.51 -12.52 10.96
C ALA A 71 8.08 -12.06 11.25
N THR A 72 7.78 -11.73 12.50
CA THR A 72 6.51 -11.14 12.91
C THR A 72 6.68 -9.63 12.92
N ILE A 73 5.99 -8.94 12.01
CA ILE A 73 6.01 -7.48 11.89
C ILE A 73 4.77 -6.91 12.58
N THR A 74 4.94 -5.79 13.27
CA THR A 74 3.89 -5.09 14.03
C THR A 74 3.87 -3.62 13.67
N GLY A 75 2.67 -3.05 13.63
CA GLY A 75 2.48 -1.65 13.26
C GLY A 75 1.00 -1.30 13.15
N THR A 76 0.68 -0.31 12.32
CA THR A 76 -0.71 0.05 12.03
C THR A 76 -1.05 -0.14 10.56
N ASP A 77 -2.33 -0.36 10.29
CA ASP A 77 -2.89 -0.34 8.95
C ASP A 77 -3.06 1.09 8.43
N ILE A 78 -3.65 1.18 7.23
CA ILE A 78 -3.94 2.44 6.55
C ILE A 78 -4.89 3.37 7.32
N ASN A 79 -5.70 2.83 8.23
CA ASN A 79 -6.65 3.55 9.05
C ASN A 79 -6.10 3.87 10.45
N GLY A 80 -4.87 3.44 10.75
CA GLY A 80 -4.24 3.60 12.07
C GLY A 80 -4.62 2.50 13.08
N ALA A 81 -5.35 1.46 12.66
CA ALA A 81 -5.64 0.32 13.52
C ALA A 81 -4.40 -0.57 13.67
N ALA A 82 -4.12 -1.03 14.88
CA ALA A 82 -2.99 -1.91 15.14
C ALA A 82 -3.16 -3.25 14.42
N GLN A 83 -2.09 -3.73 13.79
CA GLN A 83 -2.06 -5.01 13.10
C GLN A 83 -0.69 -5.70 13.21
N SER A 84 -0.67 -6.98 12.88
CA SER A 84 0.55 -7.77 12.81
C SER A 84 0.46 -8.78 11.68
N GLU A 85 1.59 -8.99 10.99
CA GLU A 85 1.74 -10.01 9.95
C GLU A 85 2.96 -10.88 10.23
N GLU A 86 2.85 -12.17 9.94
CA GLU A 86 3.94 -13.13 10.07
C GLU A 86 4.39 -13.59 8.68
N LEU A 87 5.65 -13.28 8.34
CA LEU A 87 6.28 -13.72 7.10
C LEU A 87 7.15 -14.94 7.37
N THR A 88 6.82 -16.06 6.72
CA THR A 88 7.63 -17.28 6.80
C THR A 88 8.78 -17.22 5.80
N MET A 89 10.01 -17.22 6.30
CA MET A 89 11.23 -17.28 5.50
C MET A 89 11.30 -18.60 4.72
N LEU A 90 11.78 -18.50 3.48
CA LEU A 90 11.95 -19.66 2.60
C LEU A 90 13.34 -20.27 2.75
N GLY A 91 13.49 -21.53 2.33
CA GLY A 91 14.76 -22.24 2.27
C GLY A 91 15.66 -21.82 1.10
N SER A 92 15.61 -20.55 0.72
CA SER A 92 16.36 -19.96 -0.39
C SER A 92 16.75 -18.53 -0.06
N ALA A 93 17.77 -18.00 -0.75
CA ALA A 93 18.07 -16.57 -0.73
C ALA A 93 16.96 -15.84 -1.50
N ALA A 94 15.88 -15.50 -0.81
CA ALA A 94 14.66 -15.00 -1.42
C ALA A 94 14.02 -13.89 -0.58
N THR A 95 13.25 -13.05 -1.26
CA THR A 95 12.38 -12.07 -0.63
C THR A 95 10.98 -12.66 -0.53
N VAL A 96 10.41 -12.62 0.67
CA VAL A 96 9.00 -12.96 0.92
C VAL A 96 8.27 -11.67 1.21
N VAL A 97 7.27 -11.37 0.39
CA VAL A 97 6.42 -10.18 0.52
C VAL A 97 5.12 -10.58 1.22
N GLY A 98 4.68 -9.75 2.17
CA GLY A 98 3.42 -9.88 2.86
C GLY A 98 2.23 -9.47 2.02
N SER A 99 1.07 -9.62 2.64
CA SER A 99 -0.24 -9.34 2.09
C SER A 99 -0.93 -8.15 2.76
N LEU A 100 -0.54 -7.80 4.00
CA LEU A 100 -1.09 -6.66 4.71
C LEU A 100 -0.33 -5.38 4.35
N TYR A 101 -1.07 -4.27 4.30
CA TYR A 101 -0.52 -2.94 4.04
C TYR A 101 -0.33 -2.21 5.36
N PHE A 102 0.90 -1.83 5.67
CA PHE A 102 1.25 -1.10 6.87
C PHE A 102 1.43 0.38 6.55
N LYS A 103 0.86 1.26 7.39
CA LYS A 103 1.14 2.70 7.39
C LYS A 103 2.32 3.05 8.30
N THR A 104 2.44 2.34 9.42
CA THR A 104 3.57 2.46 10.33
C THR A 104 4.10 1.09 10.70
N ILE A 105 5.39 1.03 11.04
CA ILE A 105 6.02 -0.14 11.66
C ILE A 105 6.58 0.27 13.00
N SER A 106 6.14 -0.42 14.06
CA SER A 106 6.59 -0.18 15.43
C SER A 106 7.58 -1.24 15.92
N GLY A 107 7.69 -2.37 15.22
CA GLY A 107 8.64 -3.40 15.58
C GLY A 107 8.52 -4.66 14.74
N ALA A 108 9.56 -5.49 14.80
CA ALA A 108 9.56 -6.82 14.22
C ALA A 108 10.39 -7.78 15.08
N VAL A 109 10.02 -9.06 15.09
CA VAL A 109 10.69 -10.10 15.88
C VAL A 109 10.90 -11.36 15.02
N VAL A 110 12.08 -11.98 15.12
CA VAL A 110 12.30 -13.32 14.55
C VAL A 110 11.86 -14.43 15.51
N SER A 111 11.29 -15.51 14.98
CA SER A 111 10.96 -16.70 15.76
C SER A 111 12.18 -17.51 16.20
N ALA A 112 13.30 -17.39 15.48
CA ALA A 112 14.59 -17.99 15.79
C ALA A 112 15.70 -17.20 15.10
N GLN A 113 16.92 -17.24 15.63
CA GLN A 113 18.05 -16.53 15.01
C GLN A 113 18.26 -16.99 13.56
N PRO A 114 18.27 -16.08 12.58
CA PRO A 114 18.60 -16.41 11.20
C PRO A 114 20.02 -16.98 11.08
N ALA A 115 20.25 -17.82 10.08
CA ALA A 115 21.55 -18.44 9.84
C ALA A 115 22.56 -17.40 9.33
N GLN A 116 22.10 -16.41 8.56
CA GLN A 116 22.86 -15.27 8.08
C GLN A 116 22.07 -13.97 8.30
N ASN A 117 22.65 -12.83 7.94
CA ASN A 117 21.94 -11.57 8.02
C ASN A 117 20.71 -11.57 7.10
N VAL A 118 19.60 -11.06 7.63
CA VAL A 118 18.33 -10.83 6.95
C VAL A 118 17.96 -9.35 7.07
N SER A 119 17.17 -8.85 6.14
CA SER A 119 16.66 -7.47 6.15
C SER A 119 15.14 -7.45 6.09
N LEU A 120 14.56 -6.33 6.51
CA LEU A 120 13.14 -6.04 6.35
C LEU A 120 12.97 -4.81 5.47
N GLY A 121 12.02 -4.90 4.56
CA GLY A 121 11.79 -3.86 3.56
C GLY A 121 10.31 -3.68 3.23
N MET A 122 10.06 -2.90 2.20
CA MET A 122 8.73 -2.68 1.64
C MET A 122 8.72 -3.00 0.15
N SER A 123 7.56 -3.38 -0.38
CA SER A 123 7.38 -3.62 -1.81
C SER A 123 6.87 -2.37 -2.54
N ASP A 124 6.72 -2.44 -3.86
CA ASP A 124 6.11 -1.39 -4.68
C ASP A 124 4.59 -1.28 -4.50
N ALA A 125 3.94 -2.24 -3.83
CA ALA A 125 2.50 -2.22 -3.63
C ALA A 125 2.11 -1.13 -2.62
N VAL A 126 1.23 -0.23 -3.05
CA VAL A 126 0.76 0.94 -2.31
C VAL A 126 -0.75 0.87 -2.07
N ALA A 127 -1.18 1.32 -0.89
CA ALA A 127 -2.57 1.56 -0.57
C ALA A 127 -2.79 2.98 -0.03
N VAL A 128 -3.88 3.61 -0.48
CA VAL A 128 -4.36 4.94 -0.04
C VAL A 128 -5.83 4.84 0.41
N ASN A 129 -6.17 5.45 1.55
CA ASN A 129 -7.55 5.59 2.00
C ASN A 129 -8.12 6.88 1.40
N ILE A 130 -9.12 6.74 0.53
CA ILE A 130 -9.83 7.86 -0.10
C ILE A 130 -10.91 8.38 0.85
N TYR A 131 -11.68 7.45 1.43
CA TYR A 131 -12.76 7.77 2.36
C TYR A 131 -13.05 6.56 3.25
N GLY A 132 -13.22 6.77 4.55
CA GLY A 132 -13.37 5.69 5.54
C GLY A 132 -14.80 5.20 5.79
N GLY A 133 -15.82 5.79 5.15
CA GLY A 133 -17.23 5.42 5.35
C GLY A 133 -17.89 4.84 4.11
N ARG A 134 -19.18 4.46 4.23
CA ARG A 134 -20.00 4.11 3.07
C ARG A 134 -20.09 5.31 2.12
N ALA A 135 -19.72 5.13 0.87
CA ALA A 135 -19.76 6.17 -0.15
C ALA A 135 -19.95 5.58 -1.55
N ARG A 136 -20.29 6.43 -2.52
CA ARG A 136 -20.28 6.10 -3.94
C ARG A 136 -19.13 6.82 -4.63
N LEU A 137 -18.36 6.09 -5.43
CA LEU A 137 -17.38 6.65 -6.35
C LEU A 137 -18.12 7.21 -7.58
N GLN A 138 -17.97 8.51 -7.83
CA GLN A 138 -18.71 9.24 -8.89
C GLN A 138 -17.87 9.57 -10.12
N GLY A 139 -16.54 9.59 -9.99
CA GLY A 139 -15.66 9.80 -11.13
C GLY A 139 -14.21 9.94 -10.69
N THR A 140 -13.31 9.87 -11.66
CA THR A 140 -11.88 10.11 -11.43
C THR A 140 -11.26 10.85 -12.59
N PHE A 141 -10.41 11.84 -12.29
CA PHE A 141 -9.49 12.43 -13.24
C PHE A 141 -8.07 11.98 -12.90
N ILE A 142 -7.41 11.28 -13.82
CA ILE A 142 -6.09 10.66 -13.61
C ILE A 142 -5.07 11.28 -14.56
N VAL A 143 -3.91 11.69 -14.05
CA VAL A 143 -2.74 12.00 -14.86
C VAL A 143 -1.83 10.78 -14.84
N CYS A 144 -1.63 10.16 -16.00
CA CYS A 144 -0.76 8.99 -16.14
C CYS A 144 0.70 9.36 -15.90
N SER A 145 1.55 8.35 -15.68
CA SER A 145 3.00 8.53 -15.55
C SER A 145 3.72 7.92 -16.75
N THR A 146 5.04 7.82 -16.69
CA THR A 146 5.83 7.03 -17.65
C THR A 146 5.73 5.52 -17.43
N SER A 147 5.03 5.06 -16.38
CA SER A 147 4.71 3.66 -16.13
C SER A 147 3.22 3.40 -16.39
N ALA A 148 2.89 2.19 -16.80
CA ALA A 148 1.51 1.73 -16.91
C ALA A 148 1.22 0.76 -15.78
N GLY A 149 0.02 0.83 -15.23
CA GLY A 149 -0.42 -0.07 -14.17
C GLY A 149 -1.93 -0.09 -14.01
N ILE A 150 -2.38 -0.52 -12.84
CA ILE A 150 -3.80 -0.70 -12.53
C ILE A 150 -4.12 0.00 -11.21
N LEU A 151 -4.99 1.00 -11.29
CA LEU A 151 -5.62 1.63 -10.14
C LEU A 151 -6.82 0.77 -9.73
N ASN A 152 -6.68 0.07 -8.61
CA ASN A 152 -7.68 -0.86 -8.11
C ASN A 152 -8.40 -0.26 -6.90
N PHE A 153 -9.66 0.10 -7.09
CA PHE A 153 -10.52 0.55 -6.00
C PHE A 153 -11.15 -0.65 -5.30
N VAL A 154 -10.94 -0.74 -4.00
CA VAL A 154 -11.44 -1.80 -3.14
C VAL A 154 -12.27 -1.21 -1.99
N THR A 155 -13.13 -2.03 -1.40
CA THR A 155 -13.93 -1.69 -0.21
C THR A 155 -13.59 -2.65 0.94
N THR A 156 -13.97 -2.34 2.18
CA THR A 156 -13.68 -3.11 3.41
C THR A 156 -12.17 -3.23 3.72
N GLY A 157 -11.40 -2.18 3.45
CA GLY A 157 -9.95 -2.13 3.70
C GLY A 157 -9.07 -2.51 2.50
N SER A 158 -7.75 -2.39 2.66
CA SER A 158 -6.76 -2.59 1.59
C SER A 158 -6.59 -4.05 1.12
N THR A 159 -7.21 -5.01 1.79
CA THR A 159 -7.27 -6.43 1.38
C THR A 159 -8.67 -6.87 0.98
N GLY A 160 -9.62 -5.93 0.90
CA GLY A 160 -11.01 -6.25 0.60
C GLY A 160 -11.29 -6.42 -0.89
N ALA A 161 -12.58 -6.50 -1.22
CA ALA A 161 -13.02 -6.84 -2.58
C ALA A 161 -12.84 -5.66 -3.55
N SER A 162 -12.31 -5.97 -4.74
CA SER A 162 -12.23 -5.03 -5.86
C SER A 162 -13.62 -4.67 -6.38
N GLN A 163 -13.87 -3.37 -6.49
CA GLN A 163 -15.12 -2.80 -7.02
C GLN A 163 -14.91 -2.20 -8.42
N LEU A 164 -13.75 -1.59 -8.66
CA LEU A 164 -13.40 -0.98 -9.94
C LEU A 164 -11.90 -1.08 -10.19
N LYS A 165 -11.51 -1.40 -11.44
CA LYS A 165 -10.12 -1.32 -11.89
C LYS A 165 -10.02 -0.38 -13.07
N LEU A 166 -9.07 0.56 -13.02
CA LEU A 166 -8.76 1.49 -14.08
C LEU A 166 -7.30 1.33 -14.49
N GLY A 167 -7.04 1.06 -15.76
CA GLY A 167 -5.66 1.03 -16.26
C GLY A 167 -5.05 2.43 -16.37
N THR A 168 -3.74 2.56 -16.25
CA THR A 168 -3.00 3.72 -16.72
C THR A 168 -2.17 3.32 -17.95
N VAL A 169 -1.68 4.31 -18.68
CA VAL A 169 -0.80 4.10 -19.83
C VAL A 169 0.55 4.75 -19.56
N ALA A 170 1.62 4.17 -20.09
CA ALA A 170 2.98 4.66 -19.92
C ALA A 170 3.23 5.92 -20.76
N SER A 171 2.56 7.02 -20.42
CA SER A 171 2.73 8.33 -21.01
C SER A 171 2.35 9.45 -20.02
N ALA A 172 3.35 10.19 -19.56
CA ALA A 172 3.16 11.33 -18.64
C ALA A 172 2.42 12.53 -19.26
N THR A 173 2.15 12.51 -20.58
CA THR A 173 1.37 13.54 -21.27
C THR A 173 -0.10 13.16 -21.43
N VAL A 174 -0.52 12.00 -20.89
CA VAL A 174 -1.90 11.51 -21.00
C VAL A 174 -2.64 11.70 -19.68
N SER A 175 -3.81 12.33 -19.77
CA SER A 175 -4.81 12.30 -18.72
C SER A 175 -5.99 11.42 -19.12
N ARG A 176 -6.64 10.80 -18.14
CA ARG A 176 -7.87 10.04 -18.32
C ARG A 176 -8.96 10.63 -17.44
N ASP A 177 -10.08 10.95 -18.07
CA ASP A 177 -11.34 11.18 -17.36
C ASP A 177 -12.16 9.89 -17.42
N VAL A 178 -12.62 9.43 -16.25
CA VAL A 178 -13.46 8.26 -16.13
C VAL A 178 -14.81 8.69 -15.61
N THR A 179 -15.78 8.71 -16.51
CA THR A 179 -17.18 8.92 -16.19
C THR A 179 -17.78 7.63 -15.63
N ILE A 180 -18.37 7.72 -14.45
CA ILE A 180 -19.11 6.62 -13.83
C ILE A 180 -20.61 6.89 -14.05
N PRO A 181 -21.38 5.89 -14.51
CA PRO A 181 -22.80 6.08 -14.78
C PRO A 181 -23.63 6.27 -13.50
N ASP A 182 -24.78 6.92 -13.67
CA ASP A 182 -25.84 7.10 -12.66
C ASP A 182 -25.33 7.72 -11.34
N GLU A 183 -25.74 7.19 -10.17
CA GLU A 183 -25.33 7.72 -8.86
C GLU A 183 -23.87 7.39 -8.48
N GLY A 184 -23.18 6.57 -9.28
CA GLY A 184 -21.83 6.08 -8.98
C GLY A 184 -21.78 4.66 -8.43
N ILE A 185 -20.58 4.11 -8.32
CA ILE A 185 -20.32 2.74 -7.83
C ILE A 185 -20.33 2.75 -6.31
N LEU A 186 -21.15 1.90 -5.69
CA LEU A 186 -21.27 1.83 -4.23
C LEU A 186 -20.10 1.08 -3.59
N PHE A 187 -19.48 1.71 -2.60
CA PHE A 187 -18.54 1.13 -1.66
C PHE A 187 -19.21 1.08 -0.29
N THR A 188 -19.46 -0.12 0.21
CA THR A 188 -20.25 -0.33 1.42
C THR A 188 -19.52 0.08 2.70
N ASP A 189 -18.20 0.00 2.69
CA ASP A 189 -17.35 0.25 3.86
C ASP A 189 -15.98 0.79 3.43
N GLY A 190 -15.96 2.09 3.12
CA GLY A 190 -14.77 2.81 2.68
C GLY A 190 -14.38 2.58 1.22
N ILE A 191 -13.67 3.58 0.68
CA ILE A 191 -13.04 3.57 -0.64
C ILE A 191 -11.53 3.57 -0.41
N PHE A 192 -10.87 2.52 -0.85
CA PHE A 192 -9.41 2.40 -0.80
C PHE A 192 -8.88 2.21 -2.21
N LEU A 193 -7.73 2.81 -2.50
CA LEU A 193 -7.05 2.71 -3.78
C LEU A 193 -5.77 1.89 -3.60
N LEU A 194 -5.63 0.83 -4.39
CA LEU A 194 -4.41 0.03 -4.50
C LEU A 194 -3.75 0.28 -5.87
N TYR A 195 -2.43 0.41 -5.89
CA TYR A 195 -1.62 0.64 -7.08
C TYR A 195 -0.16 0.29 -6.79
N ASP A 196 0.68 0.17 -7.82
CA ASP A 196 2.13 0.07 -7.64
C ASP A 196 2.79 1.45 -7.79
N VAL A 197 3.93 1.64 -7.11
CA VAL A 197 4.72 2.89 -7.16
C VAL A 197 4.85 3.40 -8.60
N ALA A 198 4.58 4.70 -8.76
CA ALA A 198 4.61 5.40 -10.04
C ALA A 198 3.63 4.90 -11.12
N ASP A 199 2.58 4.13 -10.83
CA ASP A 199 1.53 3.77 -11.81
C ASP A 199 0.79 4.97 -12.42
N PHE A 200 0.76 6.09 -11.69
CA PHE A 200 0.19 7.36 -12.11
C PHE A 200 1.02 8.51 -11.51
N THR A 201 0.73 9.74 -11.90
CA THR A 201 1.38 10.92 -11.28
C THR A 201 0.50 11.45 -10.15
N ASN A 202 -0.73 11.81 -10.50
CA ASN A 202 -1.74 12.26 -9.55
C ASN A 202 -3.14 11.96 -10.08
N MET A 203 -4.12 11.98 -9.19
CA MET A 203 -5.52 11.87 -9.55
C MET A 203 -6.41 12.67 -8.61
N THR A 204 -7.56 13.09 -9.12
CA THR A 204 -8.67 13.58 -8.32
C THR A 204 -9.78 12.55 -8.33
N VAL A 205 -10.21 12.12 -7.15
CA VAL A 205 -11.30 11.16 -6.95
C VAL A 205 -12.52 11.89 -6.43
N PHE A 206 -13.66 11.70 -7.09
CA PHE A 206 -14.95 12.26 -6.68
C PHE A 206 -15.81 11.19 -6.02
N HIS A 207 -16.35 11.48 -4.84
CA HIS A 207 -17.21 10.57 -4.08
C HIS A 207 -18.35 11.31 -3.37
N ALA A 208 -19.43 10.59 -3.03
CA ALA A 208 -20.58 11.11 -2.28
C ALA A 208 -21.13 10.08 -1.28
#